data_AF-A0A6G6Y137-F1
#
_entry.id   AF-A0A6G6Y137-F1
#
_cell.length_a   1.000
_cell.length_b   1.000
_cell.length_c   1.000
_cell.angle_alpha   90.00
_cell.angle_beta   90.00
_cell.angle_gamma   90.00
#
_symmetry.space_group_name_H-M   'P 1'
#
loop_
_entity.id
_entity.type
_entity.pdbx_description
1 polymer ?
#
loop_
_entity_poly.entity_id
_entity_poly.type
_entity_poly.pdbx_seq_one_letter_code
_entity_poly.pdbx_strand_id
1 'polypeptide(L)' 'MTDEEDRPMNQMTQMRPRAAFSTEDFSLIRTAVLHYLKEVQDKPESVKYAALYHRLGRIEG' A
#
# COMPACT_ATOMS: atom_id res chain seq x y z
N MET A 1 -19.49 -50.96 -0.27
CA MET A 1 -20.31 -50.37 -1.35
C MET A 1 -21.27 -49.41 -0.69
N THR A 2 -20.95 -48.15 -0.48
CA THR A 2 -19.88 -47.23 -0.93
C THR A 2 -19.75 -46.21 0.22
N ASP A 3 -18.56 -45.99 0.78
CA ASP A 3 -17.59 -44.96 0.36
C ASP A 3 -18.23 -43.56 0.23
N GLU A 4 -17.68 -42.62 1.02
CA GLU A 4 -17.57 -41.16 0.80
C GLU A 4 -18.71 -40.46 0.03
N GLU A 5 -19.28 -39.37 0.55
CA GLU A 5 -18.61 -38.09 0.38
C GLU A 5 -18.68 -37.22 1.65
N ASP A 6 -17.52 -37.21 2.30
CA ASP A 6 -16.86 -36.02 2.84
C ASP A 6 -17.51 -34.69 2.40
N ARG A 7 -18.06 -33.95 3.37
CA ARG A 7 -18.42 -32.56 3.15
C ARG A 7 -17.15 -31.71 3.33
N PRO A 8 -16.66 -30.97 2.31
CA PRO A 8 -15.98 -29.73 2.60
C PRO A 8 -17.05 -28.65 2.83
N MET A 9 -17.52 -28.61 4.08
CA MET A 9 -18.09 -27.40 4.67
C MET A 9 -17.08 -26.27 4.44
N ASN A 10 -17.57 -25.12 3.97
CA ASN A 10 -16.93 -23.83 4.18
C ASN A 10 -15.72 -23.49 3.28
N GLN A 11 -15.94 -23.38 1.97
CA GLN A 11 -15.19 -22.41 1.17
C GLN A 11 -15.69 -21.00 1.51
N MET A 12 -15.38 -20.51 2.72
CA MET A 12 -15.21 -19.07 2.91
C MET A 12 -14.06 -18.69 1.99
N THR A 13 -14.38 -18.31 0.75
CA THR A 13 -13.43 -17.69 -0.17
C THR A 13 -12.85 -16.50 0.57
N GLN A 14 -11.65 -16.68 1.13
CA GLN A 14 -10.87 -15.60 1.70
C GLN A 14 -10.61 -14.62 0.56
N MET A 15 -11.47 -13.62 0.41
CA MET A 15 -11.25 -12.49 -0.46
C MET A 15 -9.95 -11.87 0.01
N ARG A 16 -8.87 -12.13 -0.73
CA ARG A 16 -7.59 -11.52 -0.42
C ARG A 16 -7.81 -10.01 -0.46
N PRO A 17 -7.41 -9.28 0.59
CA PRO A 17 -7.53 -7.83 0.59
C PRO A 17 -6.83 -7.30 -0.67
N ARG A 18 -7.60 -6.62 -1.53
CA ARG A 18 -7.05 -5.96 -2.71
C ARG A 18 -6.28 -4.74 -2.24
N ALA A 19 -5.10 -4.50 -2.82
CA ALA A 19 -4.40 -3.26 -2.60
C ALA A 19 -5.28 -2.09 -3.06
N ALA A 20 -5.45 -1.08 -2.22
CA ALA A 20 -6.20 0.12 -2.57
C ALA A 20 -5.45 1.03 -3.57
N PHE A 21 -4.14 0.84 -3.69
CA PHE A 21 -3.24 1.60 -4.55
C PHE A 21 -2.37 0.64 -5.36
N SER A 22 -2.12 1.02 -6.60
CA SER A 22 -1.15 0.41 -7.50
C SER A 22 0.27 0.95 -7.24
N THR A 23 1.28 0.30 -7.83
CA THR A 23 2.67 0.81 -7.81
C THR A 23 2.78 2.19 -8.48
N GLU A 24 2.00 2.43 -9.54
CA GLU A 24 1.96 3.72 -10.24
C GLU A 24 1.41 4.83 -9.33
N ASP A 25 0.37 4.54 -8.55
CA ASP A 25 -0.19 5.51 -7.59
C ASP A 25 0.87 5.95 -6.57
N PHE A 26 1.71 5.03 -6.10
CA PHE A 26 2.79 5.39 -5.17
C PHE A 26 3.81 6.35 -5.79
N SER A 27 4.11 6.23 -7.09
CA SER A 27 4.96 7.17 -7.85
C SER A 27 4.35 8.56 -7.97
N LEU A 28 3.05 8.62 -8.25
CA LEU A 28 2.31 9.89 -8.29
C LEU A 28 2.30 10.56 -6.91
N ILE A 29 2.00 9.79 -5.85
CA ILE A 29 1.99 10.29 -4.46
C ILE A 29 3.39 10.74 -4.05
N ARG A 30 4.44 9.99 -4.39
CA ARG A 30 5.84 10.35 -4.09
C ARG A 30 6.23 11.68 -4.73
N THR A 31 5.80 11.90 -5.97
CA THR A 31 6.01 13.17 -6.69
C THR A 31 5.30 14.33 -6.00
N ALA A 32 4.03 14.14 -5.62
CA ALA A 32 3.26 15.15 -4.90
C ALA A 32 3.88 15.51 -3.53
N VAL A 33 4.32 14.50 -2.78
CA VAL A 33 5.00 14.68 -1.48
C VAL A 33 6.31 15.44 -1.65
N LEU A 34 7.10 15.13 -2.69
CA LEU A 34 8.34 15.86 -2.96
C LEU A 34 8.08 17.33 -3.28
N HIS A 35 7.01 17.62 -4.03
CA HIS A 35 6.62 18.99 -4.33
C HIS A 35 6.26 19.76 -3.06
N TYR A 36 5.39 19.18 -2.24
CA TYR A 36 4.97 19.79 -0.99
C TYR A 36 6.11 19.93 0.03
N LEU A 37 7.03 18.96 0.06
CA LEU A 37 8.21 19.00 0.95
C LEU A 37 9.04 20.28 0.74
N LYS A 38 9.14 20.77 -0.50
CA LYS A 38 9.81 22.04 -0.81
C LYS A 38 9.05 23.25 -0.23
N GLU A 39 7.72 23.20 -0.21
CA GLU A 39 6.87 24.27 0.34
C GLU A 39 6.93 24.34 1.87
N VAL A 40 7.17 23.22 2.54
CA VAL A 40 7.23 23.14 4.01
C VAL A 40 8.64 22.96 4.56
N GLN A 41 9.68 23.07 3.74
CA GLN A 41 11.07 22.70 4.11
C GLN A 41 11.55 23.34 5.42
N ASP A 42 11.18 24.59 5.68
CA ASP A 42 11.60 25.37 6.86
C ASP A 42 10.71 25.15 8.09
N LYS A 43 9.67 24.33 7.96
CA LYS A 43 8.75 24.00 9.05
C LYS A 43 9.16 22.69 9.70
N PRO A 44 8.89 22.49 11.01
CA PRO A 44 9.20 21.24 11.70
C PRO A 44 8.46 20.02 11.11
N GLU A 45 7.34 20.24 10.41
CA GLU A 45 6.58 19.18 9.74
C GLU A 45 7.30 18.59 8.52
N SER A 46 8.31 19.27 7.95
CA SER A 46 9.11 18.77 6.82
C SER A 46 9.71 17.39 7.09
N VAL A 47 10.12 17.12 8.34
CA VAL A 47 10.67 15.83 8.77
C VAL A 47 9.68 14.68 8.51
N LYS A 48 8.38 14.91 8.73
CA LYS A 48 7.34 13.90 8.50
C LYS A 48 7.18 13.61 7.00
N TYR A 49 7.21 14.65 6.17
CA TYR A 49 7.10 14.52 4.72
C TYR A 49 8.36 13.90 4.10
N ALA A 50 9.55 14.21 4.60
CA ALA A 50 10.80 13.57 4.19
C ALA A 50 10.79 12.06 4.49
N ALA A 51 10.37 11.68 5.71
CA ALA A 51 10.22 10.26 6.06
C ALA A 51 9.18 9.55 5.18
N LEU A 52 8.06 10.20 4.87
CA LEU A 52 7.04 9.67 3.95
C LEU A 52 7.60 9.47 2.54
N TYR A 53 8.32 10.46 2.00
CA TYR A 53 8.95 10.38 0.67
C TYR A 53 9.88 9.15 0.55
N HIS A 54 10.72 8.90 1.56
CA HIS A 54 11.60 7.72 1.57
C HIS A 54 10.83 6.40 1.66
N ARG A 55 9.74 6.35 2.44
CA ARG A 55 8.89 5.15 2.53
C ARG A 55 8.23 4.82 1.21
N LEU A 56 7.73 5.84 0.49
CA LEU A 56 7.11 5.65 -0.82
C LEU A 56 8.12 5.13 -1.85
N GLY A 57 9.36 5.64 -1.83
CA GLY A 57 10.43 5.15 -2.71
C GLY A 57 10.87 3.69 -2.47
N ARG A 58 10.53 3.08 -1.32
CA ARG A 58 10.77 1.65 -1.05
C ARG A 58 9.65 0.73 -1.56
N ILE A 59 8.50 1.30 -1.93
CA ILE A 59 7.36 0.52 -2.46
C ILE A 59 7.49 0.38 -3.98
N GLU A 60 8.15 1.35 -4.63
CA GLU A 60 8.44 1.35 -6.07
C GLU A 60 9.59 0.43 -6.51
N GLY A 61 10.47 0.02 -5.58
CA GLY A 61 11.68 -0.77 -5.88
C GLY A 61 11.74 -2.06 -5.08
#